data_AF-U7QD67-F1
#
_entry.id   AF-U7QD67-F1
#
_cell.length_a   1.000
_cell.length_b   1.000
_cell.length_c   1.000
_cell.angle_alpha   90.00
_cell.angle_beta   90.00
_cell.angle_gamma   90.00
#
_symmetry.space_group_name_H-M   'P 1'
#
loop_
_entity.id
_entity.type
_entity.pdbx_description
1 polymer ?
#
loop_
_entity_poly.entity_id
_entity_poly.type
_entity_poly.pdbx_seq_one_letter_code
_entity_poly.pdbx_strand_id
1 'polypeptide(L)'
;MNLEELDIWFSGDQRRTLTSLLRKRVGLTRIRAEYFVRLWVYLLVKQKQEHQPHLKPPLAELEFPQEAIACTQREAAKLFYCDSERGSDRAAGMMLDKLERLGLIKKFFDGTTTCIEIQPMLDVMSLSNPRQQQPQQPVQVQPDAFDPRCDTIPIANQLAPYYNWMYGTTDAVPHRLAQHLRHFAQQYST
;
A
#
# COMPACT_ATOMS: atom_id res chain seq x y z
N MET A 1 0.27 -2.51 22.95
CA MET A 1 0.83 -1.22 22.51
C MET A 1 -0.19 -0.11 22.78
N ASN A 2 0.20 0.97 23.46
CA ASN A 2 -0.63 2.18 23.52
C ASN A 2 -0.49 2.95 22.22
N LEU A 3 -1.61 3.30 21.59
CA LEU A 3 -1.64 3.92 20.26
C LEU A 3 -1.14 5.37 20.27
N GLU A 4 -1.20 6.00 21.44
CA GLU A 4 -0.66 7.34 21.71
C GLU A 4 0.89 7.38 21.67
N GLU A 5 1.55 6.22 21.70
CA GLU A 5 3.01 6.12 21.67
C GLU A 5 3.58 5.96 20.25
N LEU A 6 2.74 5.84 19.21
CA LEU A 6 3.18 5.65 17.81
C LEU A 6 4.18 6.71 17.35
N ASP A 7 4.04 7.92 17.86
CA ASP A 7 4.91 9.06 17.58
C ASP A 7 6.35 8.86 18.08
N ILE A 8 6.52 8.04 19.13
CA ILE A 8 7.82 7.68 19.71
C ILE A 8 8.47 6.55 18.89
N TRP A 9 7.66 5.67 18.31
CA TRP A 9 8.13 4.53 17.52
C TRP A 9 8.65 4.94 16.14
N PHE A 10 8.10 5.99 15.53
CA PHE A 10 8.53 6.43 14.20
C PHE A 10 8.51 7.96 14.10
N SER A 11 9.69 8.54 13.84
CA SER A 11 9.89 9.99 13.98
C SER A 11 8.98 10.80 13.05
N GLY A 12 8.58 11.99 13.50
CA GLY A 12 7.70 12.89 12.72
C GLY A 12 8.26 13.24 11.35
N ASP A 13 9.57 13.42 11.23
CA ASP A 13 10.23 13.77 9.97
C ASP A 13 10.27 12.60 8.99
N GLN A 14 10.52 11.38 9.47
CA GLN A 14 10.41 10.17 8.63
C GLN A 14 8.97 9.95 8.15
N ARG A 15 7.97 10.16 9.03
CA ARG A 15 6.55 10.10 8.66
C ARG A 15 6.18 11.11 7.58
N ARG A 16 6.59 12.37 7.73
CA ARG A 16 6.33 13.44 6.74
C ARG A 16 6.95 13.13 5.39
N THR A 17 8.21 12.67 5.41
CA THR A 17 8.94 12.28 4.19
C THR A 17 8.19 11.16 3.47
N LEU A 18 7.88 10.07 4.18
CA LEU A 18 7.19 8.91 3.60
C LEU A 18 5.77 9.26 3.12
N THR A 19 5.04 10.08 3.88
CA THR A 19 3.72 10.61 3.47
C THR A 19 3.83 11.42 2.18
N SER A 20 4.86 12.28 2.05
CA SER A 20 5.08 13.09 0.84
C SER A 20 5.31 12.23 -0.41
N LEU A 21 6.05 11.12 -0.25
CA LEU A 21 6.28 10.17 -1.33
C LEU A 21 5.02 9.41 -1.70
N LEU A 22 4.29 8.90 -0.71
CA LEU A 22 3.02 8.20 -0.93
C LEU A 22 1.98 9.09 -1.63
N ARG A 23 1.99 10.40 -1.38
CA ARG A 23 1.13 11.38 -2.07
C ARG A 23 1.40 11.52 -3.56
N LYS A 24 2.55 11.07 -4.07
CA LYS A 24 2.81 11.03 -5.52
C LYS A 24 1.98 9.95 -6.23
N ARG A 25 1.44 8.99 -5.47
CA ARG A 25 0.55 7.95 -6.03
C ARG A 25 -0.86 8.48 -6.23
N VAL A 26 -1.44 8.11 -7.35
CA VAL A 26 -2.79 8.56 -7.71
C VAL A 26 -3.81 7.97 -6.71
N GLY A 27 -4.78 8.78 -6.29
CA GLY A 27 -5.83 8.37 -5.35
C GLY A 27 -5.43 8.43 -3.86
N LEU A 28 -4.18 8.73 -3.53
CA LEU A 28 -3.71 8.96 -2.16
C LEU A 28 -3.78 10.44 -1.77
N THR A 29 -4.72 10.76 -0.88
CA THR A 29 -4.73 12.06 -0.21
C THR A 29 -3.72 12.08 0.93
N ARG A 30 -3.35 13.27 1.41
CA ARG A 30 -2.47 13.43 2.58
C ARG A 30 -2.97 12.62 3.78
N ILE A 31 -4.26 12.72 4.10
CA ILE A 31 -4.87 12.02 5.23
C ILE A 31 -4.79 10.50 5.06
N ARG A 32 -5.08 9.97 3.85
CA ARG A 32 -4.99 8.53 3.58
C ARG A 32 -3.55 8.02 3.70
N ALA A 33 -2.58 8.82 3.23
CA ALA A 33 -1.17 8.50 3.36
C ALA A 33 -0.78 8.44 4.84
N GLU A 34 -1.12 9.47 5.64
CA GLU A 34 -0.84 9.50 7.08
C GLU A 34 -1.46 8.29 7.81
N TYR A 35 -2.72 7.95 7.50
CA TYR A 35 -3.39 6.78 8.06
C TYR A 35 -2.71 5.47 7.71
N PHE A 36 -2.30 5.32 6.45
CA PHE A 36 -1.55 4.16 6.01
C PHE A 36 -0.19 4.04 6.72
N VAL A 37 0.55 5.14 6.89
CA VAL A 37 1.82 5.11 7.63
C VAL A 37 1.61 4.67 9.08
N ARG A 38 0.59 5.21 9.76
CA ARG A 38 0.25 4.82 11.13
C ARG A 38 -0.08 3.34 11.23
N LEU A 39 -0.90 2.83 10.30
CA LEU A 39 -1.23 1.41 10.24
C LEU A 39 0.02 0.56 10.04
N TRP A 40 0.88 0.92 9.09
CA TRP A 40 2.09 0.17 8.82
C TRP A 40 3.03 0.11 10.03
N VAL A 41 3.33 1.25 10.67
CA VAL A 41 4.14 1.29 11.89
C VAL A 41 3.53 0.38 12.96
N TYR A 42 2.22 0.49 13.19
CA TYR A 42 1.53 -0.32 14.19
C TYR A 42 1.65 -1.83 13.92
N LEU A 43 1.40 -2.28 12.69
CA LEU A 43 1.47 -3.69 12.33
C LEU A 43 2.91 -4.23 12.45
N LEU A 44 3.91 -3.44 12.03
CA LEU A 44 5.32 -3.82 12.17
C LEU A 44 5.74 -3.95 13.64
N VAL A 45 5.35 -2.98 14.48
CA VAL A 45 5.65 -3.06 15.92
C VAL A 45 4.94 -4.25 16.55
N LYS A 46 3.68 -4.50 16.19
CA LYS A 46 2.92 -5.65 16.69
C LYS A 46 3.60 -6.97 16.34
N GLN A 47 4.02 -7.15 15.08
CA GLN A 47 4.78 -8.33 14.66
C GLN A 47 6.12 -8.46 15.42
N LYS A 48 6.89 -7.37 15.52
CA LYS A 48 8.19 -7.41 16.23
C LYS A 48 8.02 -7.67 17.72
N GLN A 49 6.94 -7.21 18.34
CA GLN A 49 6.65 -7.45 19.77
C GLN A 49 6.25 -8.90 20.05
N GLU A 50 5.58 -9.58 19.11
CA GLU A 50 5.28 -11.01 19.23
C GLU A 50 6.57 -11.84 19.28
N HIS A 51 7.59 -11.45 18.52
CA HIS A 51 8.89 -12.12 18.48
C HIS A 51 9.86 -11.62 19.57
N GLN A 52 9.76 -10.35 19.95
CA GLN A 52 10.61 -9.68 20.93
C GLN A 52 9.77 -8.82 21.88
N PRO A 53 9.27 -9.40 23.00
CA PRO A 53 8.37 -8.70 23.93
C PRO A 53 8.96 -7.43 24.56
N HIS A 54 10.28 -7.31 24.61
CA HIS A 54 11.01 -6.17 25.17
C HIS A 54 11.51 -5.18 24.11
N LEU A 55 10.96 -5.22 22.89
CA LEU A 55 11.24 -4.22 21.87
C LEU A 55 11.01 -2.81 22.44
N LYS A 56 11.98 -1.92 22.24
CA LYS A 56 11.91 -0.52 22.67
C LYS A 56 11.88 0.41 21.46
N PRO A 57 11.18 1.54 21.53
CA PRO A 57 11.27 2.58 20.52
C PRO A 57 12.65 3.26 20.53
N PRO A 58 13.04 3.94 19.45
CA PRO A 58 12.35 4.04 18.16
C PRO A 58 12.65 2.83 17.24
N LEU A 59 11.82 2.62 16.22
CA LEU A 59 12.16 1.72 15.12
C LEU A 59 13.36 2.29 14.36
N ALA A 60 14.39 1.46 14.16
CA ALA A 60 15.55 1.84 13.33
C ALA A 60 15.14 2.06 11.86
N GLU A 61 14.33 1.16 11.32
CA GLU A 61 13.87 1.17 9.93
C GLU A 61 12.40 0.70 9.83
N LEU A 62 11.67 1.23 8.85
CA LEU A 62 10.30 0.82 8.55
C LEU A 62 10.32 -0.29 7.49
N GLU A 63 10.40 -1.52 7.96
CA GLU A 63 10.35 -2.72 7.13
C GLU A 63 8.91 -3.13 6.84
N PHE A 64 8.71 -3.91 5.78
CA PHE A 64 7.41 -4.53 5.53
C PHE A 64 7.20 -5.71 6.48
N PRO A 65 6.05 -5.81 7.15
CA PRO A 65 5.71 -7.01 7.91
C PRO A 65 5.78 -8.25 7.01
N GLN A 66 6.37 -9.33 7.51
CA GLN A 66 6.54 -10.55 6.73
C GLN A 66 5.23 -11.34 6.59
N GLU A 67 4.29 -11.10 7.49
CA GLU A 67 3.04 -11.85 7.60
C GLU A 67 1.85 -10.89 7.74
N ALA A 68 0.66 -11.42 7.48
CA ALA A 68 -0.56 -10.69 7.73
C ALA A 68 -0.83 -10.62 9.23
N ILE A 69 -0.98 -9.41 9.75
CA ILE A 69 -1.11 -9.17 11.20
C ILE A 69 -2.56 -8.89 11.53
N ALA A 70 -3.08 -9.54 12.58
CA ALA A 70 -4.43 -9.33 13.07
C ALA A 70 -4.62 -7.86 13.49
N CYS A 71 -5.65 -7.21 12.98
CA CYS A 71 -6.01 -5.83 13.29
C CYS A 71 -7.52 -5.67 13.28
N THR A 72 -8.09 -5.41 14.45
CA THR A 72 -9.51 -5.16 14.61
C THR A 72 -9.90 -3.81 14.03
N GLN A 73 -11.17 -3.66 13.62
CA GLN A 73 -11.68 -2.36 13.15
C GLN A 73 -11.57 -1.27 14.22
N ARG A 74 -11.65 -1.64 15.49
CA ARG A 74 -11.47 -0.74 16.63
C ARG A 74 -10.02 -0.28 16.78
N GLU A 75 -9.04 -1.17 16.61
CA GLU A 75 -7.63 -0.78 16.56
C GLU A 75 -7.38 0.16 15.39
N ALA A 76 -7.88 -0.17 14.19
CA ALA A 76 -7.79 0.69 13.01
C ALA A 76 -8.46 2.07 13.23
N ALA A 77 -9.62 2.12 13.89
CA ALA A 77 -10.31 3.37 14.18
C ALA A 77 -9.48 4.27 15.10
N LYS A 78 -8.89 3.70 16.15
CA LYS A 78 -7.99 4.47 17.01
C LYS A 78 -6.74 4.94 16.27
N LEU A 79 -6.19 4.15 15.33
CA LEU A 79 -5.04 4.54 14.51
C LEU A 79 -5.35 5.72 13.58
N PHE A 80 -6.50 5.68 12.91
CA PHE A 80 -6.87 6.69 11.93
C PHE A 80 -7.40 7.95 12.59
N TYR A 81 -8.12 7.81 13.69
CA TYR A 81 -8.90 8.91 14.26
C TYR A 81 -8.41 9.33 15.65
N CYS A 82 -7.17 9.00 16.06
CA CYS A 82 -6.64 9.40 17.38
C CYS A 82 -6.71 10.91 17.63
N ASP A 83 -6.51 11.73 16.60
CA ASP A 83 -6.48 13.20 16.72
C ASP A 83 -7.86 13.84 16.46
N SER A 84 -8.90 13.03 16.29
CA SER A 84 -10.22 13.51 15.91
C SER A 84 -11.31 12.82 16.71
N GLU A 85 -12.23 13.59 17.28
CA GLU A 85 -13.44 13.02 17.90
C GLU A 85 -14.40 12.37 16.88
N ARG A 86 -14.09 12.48 15.59
CA ARG A 86 -14.92 12.01 14.48
C ARG A 86 -14.27 10.80 13.80
N GLY A 87 -14.57 9.62 14.35
CA GLY A 87 -14.13 8.36 13.77
C GLY A 87 -14.82 7.17 14.42
N SER A 88 -15.58 6.41 13.64
CA SER A 88 -16.19 5.16 14.11
C SER A 88 -15.46 3.94 13.55
N ASP A 89 -15.64 2.79 14.20
CA ASP A 89 -15.14 1.49 13.72
C ASP A 89 -15.59 1.22 12.27
N ARG A 90 -16.82 1.62 11.91
CA ARG A 90 -17.33 1.55 10.53
C ARG A 90 -16.55 2.45 9.57
N ALA A 91 -16.23 3.68 9.98
CA ALA A 91 -15.45 4.60 9.15
C ALA A 91 -14.02 4.06 8.92
N ALA A 92 -13.44 3.42 9.94
CA ALA A 92 -12.15 2.76 9.82
C ALA A 92 -12.20 1.57 8.86
N GLY A 93 -13.25 0.74 8.94
CA GLY A 93 -13.49 -0.33 7.96
C GLY A 93 -13.54 0.19 6.52
N MET A 94 -14.28 1.28 6.28
CA MET A 94 -14.32 1.92 4.96
C MET A 94 -12.97 2.51 4.53
N MET A 95 -12.13 2.94 5.47
CA MET A 95 -10.78 3.42 5.17
C MET A 95 -9.89 2.26 4.76
N LEU A 96 -9.96 1.12 5.46
CA LEU A 96 -9.25 -0.10 5.07
C LEU A 96 -9.64 -0.55 3.66
N ASP A 97 -10.94 -0.54 3.32
CA ASP A 97 -11.40 -0.86 1.95
C ASP A 97 -10.77 0.07 0.91
N LYS A 98 -10.62 1.37 1.23
CA LYS A 98 -9.99 2.34 0.33
C LYS A 98 -8.50 2.07 0.16
N LEU A 99 -7.79 1.74 1.25
CA LEU A 99 -6.36 1.42 1.19
C LEU A 99 -6.12 0.11 0.41
N GLU A 100 -7.01 -0.87 0.56
CA GLU A 100 -6.99 -2.12 -0.20
C GLU A 100 -7.22 -1.88 -1.70
N ARG A 101 -8.22 -1.07 -2.07
CA ARG A 101 -8.47 -0.68 -3.46
C ARG A 101 -7.33 0.12 -4.11
N LEU A 102 -6.50 0.78 -3.30
CA LEU A 102 -5.29 1.47 -3.75
C LEU A 102 -4.08 0.52 -3.86
N GLY A 103 -4.26 -0.78 -3.56
CA GLY A 103 -3.20 -1.78 -3.61
C GLY A 103 -2.15 -1.60 -2.52
N LEU A 104 -2.46 -0.86 -1.44
CA LEU A 104 -1.52 -0.62 -0.34
C LEU A 104 -1.52 -1.73 0.69
N ILE A 105 -2.68 -2.36 0.87
CA ILE A 105 -2.88 -3.46 1.82
C ILE A 105 -3.72 -4.56 1.16
N LYS A 106 -3.63 -5.77 1.70
CA LYS A 106 -4.66 -6.79 1.54
C LYS A 106 -5.26 -7.07 2.90
N LYS A 107 -6.55 -7.37 2.93
CA LYS A 107 -7.19 -7.85 4.15
C LYS A 107 -7.93 -9.16 3.91
N PHE A 108 -7.94 -10.02 4.91
CA PHE A 108 -8.74 -11.23 4.92
C PHE A 108 -9.20 -11.53 6.34
N PHE A 109 -10.21 -12.39 6.47
CA PHE A 109 -10.76 -12.77 7.77
C PHE A 109 -10.33 -14.20 8.09
N ASP A 110 -9.67 -14.40 9.23
CA ASP A 110 -9.13 -15.70 9.65
C ASP A 110 -10.15 -16.56 10.42
N GLY A 111 -11.39 -16.09 10.56
CA GLY A 111 -12.44 -16.70 11.39
C GLY A 111 -12.65 -16.01 12.73
N THR A 112 -11.69 -15.19 13.18
CA THR A 112 -11.73 -14.48 14.46
C THR A 112 -11.55 -12.97 14.32
N THR A 113 -10.59 -12.52 13.51
CA THR A 113 -10.24 -11.11 13.31
C THR A 113 -9.82 -10.85 11.86
N THR A 114 -9.89 -9.58 11.46
CA THR A 114 -9.36 -9.17 10.16
C THR A 114 -7.83 -9.13 10.22
N CYS A 115 -7.16 -9.89 9.37
CA CYS A 115 -5.72 -9.84 9.19
C CYS A 115 -5.40 -8.87 8.05
N ILE A 116 -4.35 -8.06 8.24
CA ILE A 116 -3.92 -7.05 7.28
C ILE A 116 -2.48 -7.34 6.87
N GLU A 117 -2.25 -7.42 5.57
CA GLU A 117 -0.93 -7.56 4.95
C GLU A 117 -0.57 -6.25 4.24
N ILE A 118 0.59 -5.67 4.55
CA ILE A 118 1.08 -4.49 3.82
C ILE A 118 1.68 -4.94 2.50
N GLN A 119 1.22 -4.37 1.38
CA GLN A 119 1.78 -4.72 0.08
C GLN A 119 3.09 -3.97 -0.17
N PRO A 120 4.14 -4.66 -0.66
CA PRO A 120 5.42 -4.02 -0.96
C PRO A 120 5.25 -2.99 -2.08
N MET A 121 5.85 -1.82 -1.89
CA MET A 121 5.82 -0.73 -2.85
C MET A 121 7.25 -0.40 -3.29
N LEU A 122 7.53 -0.57 -4.58
CA LEU A 122 8.87 -0.39 -5.15
C LEU A 122 9.47 0.99 -4.79
N ASP A 123 8.66 2.06 -4.89
CA ASP A 123 9.08 3.45 -4.59
C ASP A 123 9.45 3.68 -3.12
N VAL A 124 8.86 2.91 -2.21
CA VAL A 124 9.08 3.05 -0.76
C VAL A 124 10.19 2.12 -0.29
N MET A 125 10.33 0.94 -0.92
CA MET A 125 11.44 0.01 -0.69
C MET A 125 12.81 0.66 -0.95
N SER A 126 12.90 1.62 -1.89
CA SER A 126 14.13 2.39 -2.15
C SER A 126 14.62 3.22 -0.96
N LEU A 127 13.74 3.51 0.01
CA LEU A 127 14.05 4.37 1.16
C LEU A 127 14.30 3.57 2.43
N SER A 128 13.63 2.43 2.60
CA SER A 128 13.80 1.58 3.77
C SER A 128 15.07 0.73 3.69
N ASN A 129 15.60 0.42 2.49
CA ASN A 129 16.89 -0.26 2.39
C ASN A 129 17.60 -0.01 1.04
N PRO A 130 18.44 1.04 0.90
CA PRO A 130 19.16 1.32 -0.34
C PRO A 130 20.13 0.18 -0.75
N ARG A 131 20.45 -0.76 0.14
CA ARG A 131 21.30 -1.93 -0.15
C ARG A 131 20.56 -3.09 -0.81
N GLN A 132 19.23 -3.18 -0.69
CA GLN A 132 18.44 -4.27 -1.29
C GLN A 132 18.07 -4.01 -2.75
N GLN A 133 18.45 -2.86 -3.32
CA GLN A 133 18.01 -2.42 -4.65
C GLN A 133 19.12 -2.00 -5.61
N GLN A 134 20.39 -2.29 -5.32
CA GLN A 134 21.34 -2.34 -6.43
C GLN A 134 21.23 -3.74 -7.04
N PRO A 135 20.56 -3.91 -8.21
CA PRO A 135 20.74 -5.13 -8.95
C PRO A 135 22.25 -5.26 -9.15
N GLN A 136 22.83 -6.40 -8.76
CA GLN A 136 24.28 -6.58 -8.78
C GLN A 136 24.88 -6.34 -10.18
N GLN A 137 24.03 -6.32 -11.22
CA GLN A 137 24.31 -5.80 -12.54
C GLN A 137 23.05 -5.09 -13.10
N PRO A 138 23.19 -3.99 -13.87
CA PRO A 138 22.07 -3.38 -14.56
C PRO A 138 21.47 -4.42 -15.53
N VAL A 139 20.22 -4.83 -15.27
CA VAL A 139 19.48 -5.68 -16.20
C VAL A 139 19.22 -4.85 -17.45
N GLN A 140 19.85 -5.23 -18.57
CA GLN A 140 19.50 -4.68 -19.87
C GLN A 140 18.12 -5.21 -20.26
N VAL A 141 17.10 -4.37 -20.04
CA VAL A 141 15.76 -4.62 -20.57
C VAL A 141 15.74 -4.07 -22.00
N GLN A 142 15.55 -4.95 -22.97
CA GLN A 142 15.28 -4.53 -24.34
C GLN A 142 13.76 -4.42 -24.52
N PRO A 143 13.24 -3.26 -24.98
CA PRO A 143 11.83 -3.14 -25.28
C PRO A 143 11.51 -3.99 -26.51
N ASP A 144 10.54 -4.90 -26.37
CA ASP A 144 9.95 -5.62 -27.50
C ASP A 144 8.81 -4.80 -28.12
N ALA A 145 8.48 -5.06 -29.38
CA ALA A 145 7.37 -4.44 -30.06
C ALA A 145 6.04 -4.92 -29.46
N PHE A 146 5.23 -3.98 -28.98
CA PHE A 146 3.93 -4.29 -28.41
C PHE A 146 2.97 -4.84 -29.48
N ASP A 147 2.48 -6.08 -29.32
CA ASP A 147 1.42 -6.67 -30.14
C ASP A 147 0.04 -6.40 -29.50
N PRO A 148 -0.82 -5.56 -30.12
CA PRO A 148 -2.15 -5.26 -29.59
C PRO A 148 -3.08 -6.48 -29.46
N ARG A 149 -2.80 -7.58 -30.18
CA ARG A 149 -3.60 -8.81 -30.11
C ARG A 149 -3.23 -9.66 -28.89
N CYS A 150 -1.94 -9.75 -28.59
CA CYS A 150 -1.41 -10.65 -27.56
C CYS A 150 -1.16 -9.93 -26.23
N ASP A 151 -0.56 -8.74 -26.26
CA ASP A 151 -0.03 -8.08 -25.06
C ASP A 151 -1.07 -7.23 -24.33
N THR A 152 -2.12 -6.82 -25.03
CA THR A 152 -3.09 -5.89 -24.47
C THR A 152 -3.83 -6.47 -23.27
N ILE A 153 -4.24 -7.74 -23.34
CA ILE A 153 -4.98 -8.39 -22.25
C ILE A 153 -4.10 -8.59 -21.00
N PRO A 154 -2.89 -9.19 -21.08
CA PRO A 154 -2.05 -9.35 -19.90
C PRO A 154 -1.65 -8.01 -19.27
N ILE A 155 -1.31 -7.00 -20.07
CA ILE A 155 -0.98 -5.66 -19.55
C ILE A 155 -2.20 -5.01 -18.90
N ALA A 156 -3.39 -5.09 -19.51
CA ALA A 156 -4.60 -4.55 -18.91
C ALA A 156 -4.96 -5.22 -17.57
N ASN A 157 -4.81 -6.54 -17.47
CA ASN A 157 -5.01 -7.28 -16.22
C ASN A 157 -3.99 -6.89 -15.15
N GLN A 158 -2.72 -6.71 -15.55
CA GLN A 158 -1.66 -6.25 -14.65
C GLN A 158 -1.92 -4.82 -14.14
N LEU A 159 -2.45 -3.94 -15.00
CA LEU A 159 -2.76 -2.55 -14.66
C LEU A 159 -4.05 -2.40 -13.87
N ALA A 160 -5.03 -3.30 -14.02
CA ALA A 160 -6.36 -3.16 -13.43
C ALA A 160 -6.37 -2.83 -11.92
N PRO A 161 -5.57 -3.48 -11.05
CA PRO A 161 -5.51 -3.13 -9.63
C PRO A 161 -5.17 -1.66 -9.37
N TYR A 162 -4.34 -1.05 -10.20
CA TYR A 162 -3.90 0.34 -10.06
C TYR A 162 -4.94 1.36 -10.55
N TYR A 163 -5.89 0.93 -11.38
CA TYR A 163 -6.94 1.81 -11.94
C TYR A 163 -8.35 1.46 -11.46
N ASN A 164 -8.50 0.42 -10.63
CA ASN A 164 -9.79 0.01 -10.05
C ASN A 164 -10.50 1.15 -9.31
N TRP A 165 -9.74 2.02 -8.63
CA TRP A 165 -10.29 3.19 -7.94
C TRP A 165 -10.92 4.22 -8.88
N MET A 166 -10.53 4.24 -10.16
CA MET A 166 -10.94 5.24 -11.14
C MET A 166 -12.30 4.90 -11.79
N TYR A 167 -12.62 3.61 -11.88
CA TYR A 167 -13.79 3.13 -12.64
C TYR A 167 -14.95 2.63 -11.76
N GLY A 168 -14.77 2.53 -10.43
CA GLY A 168 -15.82 2.20 -9.47
C GLY A 168 -16.44 0.80 -9.59
N THR A 169 -16.14 0.07 -10.66
CA THR A 169 -16.59 -1.29 -10.98
C THR A 169 -15.37 -2.12 -11.37
N THR A 170 -15.02 -3.10 -10.53
CA THR A 170 -13.79 -3.89 -10.63
C THR A 170 -13.73 -4.74 -11.91
N ASP A 171 -14.89 -5.25 -12.35
CA ASP A 171 -14.95 -6.26 -13.42
C ASP A 171 -14.78 -5.66 -14.83
N ALA A 172 -15.07 -4.36 -15.00
CA ALA A 172 -14.98 -3.69 -16.29
C ALA A 172 -13.63 -3.00 -16.53
N VAL A 173 -12.78 -2.87 -15.51
CA VAL A 173 -11.51 -2.13 -15.59
C VAL A 173 -10.54 -2.76 -16.59
N PRO A 174 -10.28 -4.09 -16.57
CA PRO A 174 -9.36 -4.69 -17.53
C PRO A 174 -9.85 -4.53 -18.97
N HIS A 175 -11.15 -4.68 -19.21
CA HIS A 175 -11.73 -4.51 -20.55
C HIS A 175 -11.58 -3.07 -21.06
N ARG A 176 -11.85 -2.07 -20.21
CA ARG A 176 -11.69 -0.66 -20.58
C ARG A 176 -10.23 -0.30 -20.82
N LEU A 177 -9.31 -0.77 -19.99
CA LEU A 177 -7.87 -0.60 -20.19
C LEU A 177 -7.43 -1.23 -21.52
N ALA A 178 -7.89 -2.44 -21.81
CA ALA A 178 -7.60 -3.11 -23.07
C ALA A 178 -8.09 -2.31 -24.29
N GLN A 179 -9.28 -1.71 -24.23
CA GLN A 179 -9.77 -0.84 -25.30
C GLN A 179 -8.88 0.39 -25.50
N HIS A 180 -8.46 1.04 -24.41
CA HIS A 180 -7.56 2.21 -24.50
C HIS A 180 -6.19 1.82 -25.06
N LEU A 181 -5.60 0.71 -24.60
CA LEU A 181 -4.31 0.22 -25.09
C LEU A 181 -4.34 -0.11 -26.58
N ARG A 182 -5.41 -0.77 -27.07
CA ARG A 182 -5.57 -1.02 -28.52
C ARG A 182 -5.71 0.27 -29.31
N HIS A 183 -6.49 1.23 -28.81
CA HIS A 183 -6.66 2.51 -29.48
C HIS A 183 -5.35 3.29 -29.54
N PHE A 184 -4.59 3.33 -28.44
CA PHE A 184 -3.26 3.95 -28.44
C PHE A 184 -2.32 3.25 -29.40
N ALA A 185 -2.28 1.92 -29.44
CA ALA A 185 -1.41 1.21 -30.36
C ALA A 185 -1.72 1.49 -31.85
N GLN A 186 -2.99 1.76 -32.20
CA GLN A 186 -3.36 2.19 -33.55
C GLN A 186 -2.79 3.56 -33.93
N GLN A 187 -2.54 4.44 -32.95
CA GLN A 187 -1.98 5.78 -33.19
C GLN A 187 -0.47 5.76 -33.41
N TYR A 188 0.21 4.71 -32.93
CA TYR A 188 1.67 4.57 -32.99
C TYR A 188 2.13 3.40 -33.87
N SER A 189 1.22 2.68 -34.54
CA SER A 189 1.64 1.66 -35.51
C SER A 189 2.30 2.36 -36.70
N THR A 190 3.62 2.27 -36.76
CA THR A 190 4.44 2.64 -37.91
C THR A 190 4.86 1.37 -38.63
#